data_AF-A0A941DNH2-F1
#
_entry.id   AF-A0A941DNH2-F1
#
_cell.length_a   1.000
_cell.length_b   1.000
_cell.length_c   1.000
_cell.angle_alpha   90.00
_cell.angle_beta   90.00
_cell.angle_gamma   90.00
#
_symmetry.space_group_name_H-M   'P 1'
#
loop_
_entity.id
_entity.type
_entity.pdbx_description
1 polymer ?
#
loop_
_entity_poly.entity_id
_entity_poly.type
_entity_poly.pdbx_seq_one_letter_code
_entity_poly.pdbx_strand_id
1 'polypeptide(L)'
;MSELSTIAEAYVRLVLAVGLHDPGYVDAYIGPQAWRDEAQHLPLAQLQQQAADLLGRIAALSDSDVEQKARQAFLRLQIASVKTYIEQLMGQLLPFDQESLALYDAVSP
;
A
#
# COMPACT_ATOMS: atom_id res chain seq x y z
N MET A 1 -19.52 1.61 7.29
CA MET A 1 -18.21 0.95 7.17
C MET A 1 -17.30 1.46 8.28
N SER A 2 -16.43 0.63 8.84
CA SER A 2 -15.41 1.10 9.80
C SER A 2 -14.31 1.88 9.08
N GLU A 3 -13.62 2.80 9.76
CA GLU A 3 -12.51 3.56 9.18
C GLU A 3 -11.41 2.64 8.65
N LEU A 4 -11.09 1.55 9.37
CA LEU A 4 -10.16 0.54 8.89
C LEU A 4 -10.59 -0.10 7.56
N SER A 5 -11.89 -0.27 7.33
CA SER A 5 -12.40 -0.80 6.06
C SER A 5 -12.32 0.24 4.93
N THR A 6 -12.51 1.52 5.25
CA THR A 6 -12.30 2.63 4.30
C THR A 6 -10.82 2.73 3.89
N ILE A 7 -9.89 2.58 4.84
CA ILE A 7 -8.45 2.54 4.56
C ILE A 7 -8.11 1.32 3.70
N ALA A 8 -8.70 0.15 3.99
CA ALA A 8 -8.46 -1.07 3.22
C ALA A 8 -8.91 -0.94 1.76
N GLU A 9 -10.07 -0.33 1.49
CA GLU A 9 -10.51 -0.06 0.12
C GLU A 9 -9.56 0.91 -0.59
N ALA A 10 -9.18 2.00 0.07
CA ALA A 10 -8.26 2.98 -0.49
C ALA A 10 -6.88 2.37 -0.80
N TYR A 11 -6.39 1.45 0.03
CA TYR A 11 -5.19 0.67 -0.24
C TYR A 11 -5.31 -0.17 -1.53
N VAL A 12 -6.43 -0.86 -1.75
CA VAL A 12 -6.63 -1.65 -2.97
C VAL A 12 -6.66 -0.74 -4.21
N ARG A 13 -7.35 0.40 -4.14
CA ARG A 13 -7.37 1.38 -5.24
C ARG A 13 -5.98 1.95 -5.52
N LEU A 14 -5.19 2.23 -4.48
CA LEU A 14 -3.80 2.65 -4.60
C LEU A 14 -2.97 1.59 -5.33
N VAL A 15 -3.05 0.32 -4.92
CA VAL A 15 -2.34 -0.80 -5.57
C VAL A 15 -2.70 -0.93 -7.05
N LEU A 16 -3.99 -0.81 -7.39
CA LEU A 16 -4.44 -0.83 -8.78
C LEU A 16 -3.87 0.34 -9.60
N ALA A 17 -3.80 1.55 -9.01
CA ALA A 17 -3.21 2.70 -9.67
C ALA A 17 -1.69 2.56 -9.86
N VAL A 18 -0.98 1.96 -8.90
CA VAL A 18 0.46 1.64 -9.02
C VAL A 18 0.69 0.61 -10.13
N GLY A 19 -0.18 -0.38 -10.27
CA GLY A 19 -0.11 -1.38 -11.34
C GLY A 19 -0.24 -0.81 -12.77
N LEU A 20 -0.69 0.44 -12.92
CA LEU A 20 -0.68 1.13 -14.21
C LEU A 20 0.70 1.67 -14.59
N HIS A 21 1.61 1.84 -13.63
CA HIS A 21 3.02 2.23 -13.86
C HIS A 21 3.92 1.02 -14.08
N ASP A 22 3.66 -0.07 -13.36
CA ASP A 22 4.35 -1.35 -13.55
C ASP A 22 3.30 -2.48 -13.66
N PRO A 23 3.06 -3.01 -14.88
CA PRO A 23 2.12 -4.11 -15.10
C PRO A 23 2.46 -5.39 -14.31
N GLY A 24 3.71 -5.56 -13.86
CA GLY A 24 4.14 -6.69 -13.04
C GLY A 24 3.81 -6.55 -11.55
N TYR A 25 3.36 -5.37 -11.10
CA TYR A 25 3.08 -5.13 -9.69
C TYR A 25 1.86 -5.89 -9.17
N VAL A 26 0.84 -6.11 -10.01
CA VAL A 26 -0.39 -6.83 -9.66
C VAL A 26 -0.62 -7.98 -10.64
N ASP A 27 -0.25 -9.20 -10.24
CA ASP A 27 -0.43 -10.41 -11.06
C ASP A 27 -1.91 -10.82 -11.18
N ALA A 28 -2.66 -10.73 -10.07
CA ALA A 28 -4.08 -11.05 -10.04
C ALA A 28 -4.84 -10.13 -9.09
N TYR A 29 -5.93 -9.52 -9.60
CA TYR A 29 -6.87 -8.77 -8.79
C TYR A 29 -8.23 -9.50 -8.73
N ILE A 30 -8.62 -9.85 -7.50
CA ILE A 30 -9.91 -10.47 -7.19
C ILE A 30 -10.72 -9.45 -6.38
N GLY A 31 -11.59 -8.73 -7.07
CA GLY A 31 -12.49 -7.74 -6.46
C GLY A 31 -13.44 -7.13 -7.49
N PRO A 32 -14.21 -6.10 -7.12
CA PRO A 32 -15.15 -5.46 -8.03
C PRO A 32 -14.47 -4.98 -9.31
N GLN A 33 -14.97 -5.42 -10.47
CA GLN A 33 -14.43 -5.00 -11.76
C GLN A 33 -14.39 -3.47 -11.91
N ALA A 34 -15.42 -2.79 -11.39
CA ALA A 34 -15.51 -1.33 -11.38
C ALA A 34 -14.26 -0.64 -10.79
N TRP A 35 -13.62 -1.20 -9.76
CA TRP A 35 -12.43 -0.57 -9.17
C TRP A 35 -11.22 -0.64 -10.09
N ARG A 36 -11.09 -1.71 -10.88
CA ARG A 36 -10.04 -1.83 -11.91
C ARG A 36 -10.32 -0.85 -13.05
N ASP A 37 -11.57 -0.76 -13.49
CA ASP A 37 -11.98 0.12 -14.59
C ASP A 37 -11.88 1.62 -14.22
N GLU A 38 -12.10 1.95 -12.94
CA GLU A 38 -11.95 3.30 -12.38
C GLU A 38 -10.48 3.68 -12.08
N ALA A 39 -9.54 2.75 -12.14
CA ALA A 39 -8.13 3.02 -11.84
C ALA A 39 -7.54 4.01 -12.86
N GLN A 40 -6.80 5.00 -12.36
CA GLN A 40 -6.25 6.08 -13.18
C GLN A 40 -4.74 6.14 -13.06
N HIS A 41 -4.09 6.46 -14.17
CA HIS A 41 -2.63 6.61 -14.24
C HIS A 41 -2.21 7.95 -13.62
N LEU A 42 -2.22 8.03 -12.29
CA LEU A 42 -1.82 9.22 -11.54
C LEU A 42 -0.30 9.38 -11.45
N PRO A 43 0.25 10.60 -11.35
CA PRO A 43 1.69 10.78 -11.11
C PRO A 43 2.19 10.07 -9.84
N LEU A 44 3.38 9.47 -9.90
CA LEU A 44 3.97 8.74 -8.76
C LEU A 44 4.02 9.57 -7.47
N ALA A 45 4.33 10.87 -7.57
CA ALA A 45 4.33 11.77 -6.41
C ALA A 45 2.95 11.88 -5.72
N GLN A 46 1.85 11.83 -6.49
CA GLN A 46 0.51 11.82 -5.92
C GLN A 46 0.21 10.49 -5.24
N LEU A 47 0.61 9.37 -5.84
CA LEU A 47 0.46 8.03 -5.25
C LEU A 47 1.27 7.88 -3.95
N GLN A 48 2.49 8.43 -3.92
CA GLN A 48 3.33 8.48 -2.71
C GLN A 48 2.63 9.26 -1.59
N GLN A 49 2.04 10.42 -1.91
CA GLN A 49 1.28 11.21 -0.93
C GLN A 49 0.05 10.45 -0.43
N GLN A 50 -0.70 9.80 -1.31
CA GLN A 50 -1.84 8.96 -0.91
C GLN A 50 -1.42 7.85 0.05
N ALA A 51 -0.30 7.17 -0.22
CA ALA A 51 0.23 6.15 0.66
C ALA A 51 0.62 6.71 2.04
N ALA A 52 1.27 7.88 2.07
CA ALA A 52 1.63 8.58 3.30
C ALA A 52 0.38 9.00 4.11
N ASP A 53 -0.66 9.51 3.46
CA ASP A 53 -1.92 9.89 4.09
C ASP A 53 -2.63 8.66 4.70
N LEU A 54 -2.62 7.53 4.00
CA LEU A 54 -3.18 6.27 4.53
C LEU A 54 -2.40 5.76 5.75
N LEU A 55 -1.06 5.88 5.76
CA LEU A 55 -0.25 5.57 6.94
C LEU A 55 -0.56 6.49 8.13
N GLY A 56 -0.81 7.77 7.86
CA GLY A 56 -1.25 8.71 8.90
C GLY A 56 -2.61 8.32 9.49
N ARG A 57 -3.58 8.00 8.61
CA ARG A 57 -4.93 7.57 9.03
C ARG A 57 -4.90 6.28 9.84
N ILE A 58 -4.11 5.29 9.42
CA ILE A 58 -4.03 4.02 10.14
C ILE A 58 -3.31 4.15 11.49
N ALA A 59 -2.35 5.06 11.62
CA ALA A 59 -1.68 5.36 12.89
C ALA A 59 -2.59 6.11 13.88
N ALA A 60 -3.57 6.87 13.38
CA ALA A 60 -4.55 7.58 14.21
C ALA A 60 -5.71 6.70 14.71
N LEU A 61 -5.80 5.45 14.24
CA LEU A 61 -6.81 4.51 14.74
C LEU A 61 -6.50 4.11 16.18
N SER A 62 -7.52 4.18 17.03
CA SER A 62 -7.44 3.76 18.42
C SER A 62 -7.41 2.24 18.58
N ASP A 63 -6.88 1.83 19.74
CA ASP A 63 -6.79 0.44 20.14
C ASP A 63 -8.13 -0.28 20.02
N SER A 64 -8.15 -1.27 19.15
CA SER A 64 -9.31 -2.12 18.88
C SER A 64 -9.12 -3.50 19.54
N ASP A 65 -10.09 -4.40 19.38
CA ASP A 65 -9.90 -5.80 19.79
C ASP A 65 -8.70 -6.46 19.09
N VAL A 66 -8.33 -7.65 19.55
CA VAL A 66 -7.14 -8.38 19.09
C VAL A 66 -7.16 -8.62 17.57
N GLU A 67 -8.33 -8.92 17.00
CA GLU A 67 -8.47 -9.19 15.56
C GLU A 67 -8.29 -7.90 14.74
N GLN A 68 -8.92 -6.81 15.15
CA GLN A 68 -8.77 -5.52 14.49
C GLN A 68 -7.35 -4.97 14.61
N LYS A 69 -6.67 -5.19 15.75
CA LYS A 69 -5.24 -4.83 15.92
C LYS A 69 -4.35 -5.58 14.93
N ALA A 70 -4.57 -6.89 14.77
CA ALA A 70 -3.83 -7.70 13.79
C ALA A 70 -4.08 -7.20 12.36
N ARG A 71 -5.34 -6.89 12.03
CA ARG A 71 -5.72 -6.34 10.73
C ARG A 71 -5.10 -4.96 10.47
N GLN A 72 -5.07 -4.09 11.47
CA GLN A 72 -4.43 -2.76 11.40
C GLN A 72 -2.92 -2.89 11.16
N ALA A 73 -2.25 -3.77 11.91
CA ALA A 73 -0.82 -4.01 11.76
C ALA A 73 -0.48 -4.54 10.36
N PHE A 74 -1.24 -5.53 9.87
CA PHE A 74 -1.08 -6.07 8.52
C PHE A 74 -1.27 -4.99 7.45
N LEU A 75 -2.37 -4.25 7.51
CA LEU A 75 -2.65 -3.22 6.51
C LEU A 75 -1.61 -2.08 6.54
N ARG A 76 -1.11 -1.71 7.72
CA ARG A 76 -0.04 -0.72 7.86
C ARG A 76 1.23 -1.17 7.13
N LEU A 77 1.62 -2.43 7.32
CA LEU A 77 2.79 -3.00 6.67
C LEU A 77 2.61 -3.03 5.15
N GLN A 78 1.44 -3.46 4.68
CA GLN A 78 1.13 -3.50 3.25
C GLN A 78 1.21 -2.10 2.62
N ILE A 79 0.60 -1.08 3.23
CA ILE A 79 0.67 0.30 2.71
C ILE A 79 2.11 0.83 2.70
N ALA A 80 2.89 0.51 3.73
CA ALA A 80 4.30 0.91 3.80
C ALA A 80 5.12 0.30 2.65
N SER A 81 4.89 -0.99 2.35
CA SER A 81 5.50 -1.68 1.22
C SER A 81 5.14 -1.03 -0.12
N VAL A 82 3.85 -0.68 -0.35
CA VAL A 82 3.44 0.07 -1.56
C VAL A 82 4.17 1.41 -1.65
N LYS A 83 4.27 2.16 -0.55
CA LYS A 83 4.97 3.45 -0.51
C LYS A 83 6.43 3.29 -0.92
N THR A 84 7.14 2.31 -0.37
CA THR A 84 8.54 2.04 -0.73
C THR A 84 8.67 1.66 -2.20
N TYR A 85 7.77 0.83 -2.72
CA TYR A 85 7.79 0.47 -4.12
C TYR A 85 7.56 1.67 -5.05
N ILE A 86 6.65 2.59 -4.70
CA ILE A 86 6.48 3.86 -5.42
C ILE A 86 7.78 4.68 -5.40
N GLU A 87 8.48 4.73 -4.26
CA GLU A 87 9.76 5.44 -4.14
C GLU A 87 10.84 4.85 -5.04
N GLN A 88 10.86 3.52 -5.20
CA GLN A 88 11.73 2.82 -6.15
C GLN A 88 11.39 3.17 -7.61
N LEU A 89 10.10 3.19 -7.97
CA LEU A 89 9.65 3.65 -9.30
C LEU A 89 10.04 5.10 -9.58
N MET A 90 10.18 5.93 -8.54
CA MET A 90 10.70 7.31 -8.63
C MET A 90 12.23 7.39 -8.68
N GLY A 91 12.94 6.26 -8.69
CA GLY A 91 14.41 6.18 -8.76
C GLY A 91 15.13 6.23 -7.42
N GLN A 92 14.42 6.14 -6.29
CA GLN A 92 15.05 6.05 -4.98
C GLN A 92 15.50 4.61 -4.71
N LEU A 93 16.82 4.40 -4.63
CA LEU A 93 17.39 3.08 -4.37
C LEU A 93 17.70 2.93 -2.87
N LEU A 94 17.19 1.85 -2.29
CA LEU A 94 17.56 1.41 -0.94
C LEU A 94 18.65 0.33 -1.03
N PRO A 95 19.56 0.24 -0.05
CA PRO A 95 20.37 -0.96 0.15
C PRO A 95 19.49 -2.21 0.28
N PHE A 96 19.96 -3.36 -0.21
CA PHE A 96 19.15 -4.57 -0.37
C PHE A 96 18.55 -5.11 0.94
N ASP A 97 19.27 -4.99 2.05
CA ASP A 97 18.80 -5.31 3.40
C ASP A 97 17.63 -4.40 3.84
N GLN A 98 17.70 -3.11 3.51
CA GLN A 98 16.64 -2.15 3.80
C GLN A 98 15.45 -2.30 2.84
N GLU A 99 15.71 -2.62 1.58
CA GLU A 99 14.68 -2.94 0.58
C GLU A 99 13.89 -4.18 0.97
N SER A 100 14.57 -5.28 1.32
CA SER A 100 13.92 -6.53 1.71
C SER A 100 13.04 -6.36 2.95
N LEU A 101 13.52 -5.61 3.95
CA LEU A 101 12.72 -5.25 5.11
C LEU A 101 11.50 -4.39 4.73
N ALA A 102 11.68 -3.36 3.91
CA ALA A 102 10.61 -2.43 3.60
C ALA A 102 9.52 -3.04 2.69
N LEU A 103 9.90 -3.91 1.76
CA LEU A 103 8.95 -4.54 0.83
C LEU A 103 8.30 -5.80 1.40
N TYR A 104 9.06 -6.62 2.14
CA TYR A 104 8.66 -7.98 2.53
C TYR A 104 8.61 -8.22 4.04
N ASP A 105 8.94 -7.21 4.86
CA ASP A 105 9.08 -7.34 6.32
C ASP A 105 10.09 -8.43 6.73
N ALA A 106 11.12 -8.65 5.89
CA ALA A 106 12.12 -9.68 6.08
C ALA A 106 13.51 -9.15 5.72
N VAL A 107 14.48 -9.31 6.61
CA VAL A 107 15.88 -8.95 6.33
C VAL A 107 16.56 -10.14 5.65
N SER A 108 17.04 -9.95 4.41
CA SER A 108 17.86 -10.98 3.75
C SER A 108 19.25 -11.07 4.43
N PRO A 109 19.77 -12.30 4.66
CA PRO A 109 21.11 -12.52 5.19
C PRO A 109 22.23 -12.18 4.19
#